data_AF-A0A2D7RIR8-F1
#
_entry.id   AF-A0A2D7RIR8-F1
#
_cell.length_a   1.000
_cell.length_b   1.000
_cell.length_c   1.000
_cell.angle_alpha   90.00
_cell.angle_beta   90.00
_cell.angle_gamma   90.00
#
_symmetry.space_group_name_H-M   'P 1'
#
loop_
_entity.id
_entity.type
_entity.pdbx_description
1 polymer ?
#
loop_
_entity_poly.entity_id
_entity_poly.type
_entity_poly.pdbx_seq_one_letter_code
_entity_poly.pdbx_strand_id
1 'polypeptide(L)' 'MKNKIDLHGLSHENALIQVEEFLLMNSFRNDLELELITGNSPKLQEKIINRILNKHNYTYYIPEYNRGMMYITDSKIY' A
#
# COMPACT_ATOMS: atom_id res chain seq x y z
N MET A 1 13.56 7.23 5.67
CA MET A 1 13.09 7.92 4.44
C MET A 1 11.72 7.34 4.15
N LYS A 2 10.70 8.15 3.89
CA LYS A 2 9.37 7.63 3.54
C LYS A 2 9.40 7.11 2.10
N ASN A 3 9.08 5.84 1.91
CA ASN A 3 8.95 5.30 0.57
C ASN A 3 7.65 5.80 -0.06
N LYS A 4 7.65 6.04 -1.38
CA LYS A 4 6.48 6.55 -2.09
C LYS A 4 6.30 5.85 -3.43
N ILE A 5 5.09 5.40 -3.71
CA ILE A 5 4.71 4.78 -4.98
C ILE A 5 3.47 5.47 -5.53
N ASP A 6 3.50 5.82 -6.81
CA ASP A 6 2.35 6.36 -7.52
C ASP A 6 1.78 5.32 -8.48
N LEU A 7 0.51 4.94 -8.25
CA LEU A 7 -0.21 3.96 -9.05
C LEU A 7 -1.23 4.62 -9.99
N HIS A 8 -1.30 5.95 -10.02
CA HIS A 8 -2.28 6.65 -10.83
C HIS A 8 -2.08 6.34 -12.32
N GLY A 9 -3.18 5.97 -12.99
CA GLY A 9 -3.17 5.60 -14.41
C GLY A 9 -2.74 4.16 -14.71
N LEU A 10 -2.32 3.37 -13.71
CA LEU A 10 -2.05 1.95 -13.90
C LEU A 10 -3.34 1.11 -13.96
N SER A 11 -3.29 -0.01 -14.68
CA SER A 11 -4.32 -1.03 -14.58
C SER A 11 -4.35 -1.58 -13.14
N HIS A 12 -5.52 -2.04 -12.69
CA HIS A 12 -5.62 -2.64 -11.35
C HIS A 12 -4.70 -3.84 -11.16
N GLU A 13 -4.38 -4.59 -12.21
CA GLU A 13 -3.48 -5.75 -12.12
C GLU A 13 -2.03 -5.32 -11.96
N ASN A 14 -1.55 -4.39 -12.78
CA ASN A 14 -0.19 -3.86 -12.69
C ASN A 14 0.04 -3.15 -11.35
N ALA A 15 -0.96 -2.42 -10.88
CA ALA A 15 -0.91 -1.75 -9.58
C ALA A 15 -0.79 -2.75 -8.42
N LEU A 16 -1.50 -3.88 -8.47
CA LEU A 16 -1.40 -4.92 -7.45
C LEU A 16 -0.02 -5.59 -7.45
N ILE A 17 0.50 -5.94 -8.65
CA ILE A 17 1.83 -6.54 -8.80
C ILE A 17 2.89 -5.62 -8.20
N GLN A 18 2.89 -4.33 -8.59
CA GLN A 18 3.88 -3.36 -8.13
C GLN A 18 3.84 -3.16 -6.60
N VAL A 19 2.64 -3.16 -6.00
CA VAL A 19 2.51 -3.07 -4.54
C VAL A 19 3.03 -4.32 -3.85
N GLU A 20 2.67 -5.51 -4.32
CA GLU A 20 3.09 -6.78 -3.72
C GLU A 20 4.61 -6.97 -3.81
N GLU A 21 5.21 -6.69 -4.97
CA GLU A 21 6.66 -6.72 -5.17
C GLU A 21 7.38 -5.77 -4.23
N PHE A 22 6.90 -4.53 -4.12
CA PHE A 22 7.51 -3.54 -3.23
C PHE A 22 7.48 -3.99 -1.77
N LEU A 23 6.33 -4.46 -1.30
CA LEU A 23 6.16 -4.91 0.08
C LEU A 23 7.03 -6.13 0.37
N LEU A 24 7.11 -7.09 -0.56
CA LEU A 24 7.98 -8.26 -0.43
C LEU A 24 9.45 -7.87 -0.28
N MET A 25 9.93 -6.96 -1.14
CA MET A 25 11.32 -6.50 -1.12
C MET A 25 11.69 -5.75 0.18
N ASN A 26 10.71 -5.12 0.83
CA ASN A 26 10.93 -4.36 2.07
C ASN A 26 10.60 -5.16 3.35
N SER A 27 9.95 -6.32 3.24
CA SER A 27 9.52 -7.14 4.38
C SER A 27 10.63 -7.62 5.32
N PHE A 28 11.89 -7.61 4.86
CA PHE A 28 13.05 -8.06 5.64
C PHE A 28 13.56 -7.02 6.65
N ARG A 29 13.18 -5.75 6.52
CA ARG A 29 13.76 -4.65 7.30
C ARG A 29 12.97 -4.28 8.56
N ASN A 30 11.70 -4.72 8.66
CA ASN A 30 10.78 -4.43 9.78
C ASN A 30 10.64 -2.93 10.13
N ASP A 31 10.86 -2.04 9.16
CA ASP A 31 10.76 -0.59 9.29
C ASP A 31 9.96 0.04 8.14
N LEU A 32 9.00 -0.71 7.57
CA LEU A 32 8.23 -0.25 6.43
C LEU A 32 7.39 0.98 6.78
N GLU A 33 7.67 2.08 6.08
CA GLU A 33 6.78 3.22 5.94
C GLU A 33 6.60 3.54 4.44
N LEU A 34 5.38 3.33 3.93
CA LEU A 34 5.04 3.55 2.53
C LEU A 34 3.87 4.53 2.38
N GLU A 35 4.06 5.54 1.54
CA GLU A 35 3.02 6.40 1.00
C GLU A 35 2.60 5.89 -0.38
N LEU A 36 1.33 5.46 -0.52
CA LEU A 36 0.80 4.90 -1.75
C LEU A 36 -0.25 5.82 -2.37
N ILE A 37 0.01 6.36 -3.56
CA ILE A 37 -0.98 7.16 -4.30
C ILE A 37 -1.82 6.22 -5.18
N THR A 38 -3.13 6.23 -4.99
CA THR A 38 -4.10 5.38 -5.72
C THR A 38 -5.04 6.19 -6.62
N GLY A 39 -4.84 7.51 -6.71
CA GLY A 39 -5.57 8.36 -7.66
C GLY A 39 -7.07 8.46 -7.42
N ASN A 40 -7.52 8.48 -6.16
CA ASN A 40 -8.94 8.47 -5.77
C ASN A 40 -9.72 7.28 -6.37
N SER A 41 -9.12 6.10 -6.48
CA SER A 41 -9.80 4.85 -6.86
C SER A 41 -10.12 3.98 -5.63
N PRO A 42 -11.33 4.06 -5.04
CA PRO A 42 -11.74 3.19 -3.94
C PRO A 42 -11.67 1.71 -4.29
N LYS A 43 -11.96 1.34 -5.55
CA LYS A 43 -11.91 -0.05 -6.01
C LYS A 43 -10.48 -0.59 -6.06
N LEU A 44 -9.49 0.24 -6.40
CA LEU A 44 -8.08 -0.15 -6.32
C LEU A 44 -7.65 -0.30 -4.86
N GLN A 45 -8.02 0.65 -4.00
CA GLN A 45 -7.75 0.59 -2.55
C GLN A 45 -8.30 -0.68 -1.92
N GLU A 46 -9.57 -1.00 -2.17
CA GLU A 46 -10.23 -2.22 -1.70
C GLU A 46 -9.48 -3.47 -2.14
N LYS A 47 -9.06 -3.53 -3.42
CA LYS A 47 -8.27 -4.66 -3.93
C LYS A 47 -6.92 -4.80 -3.22
N ILE A 48 -6.19 -3.69 -3.03
CA ILE A 48 -4.89 -3.68 -2.35
C ILE A 48 -5.07 -4.16 -0.90
N ILE A 49 -6.05 -3.59 -0.19
CA ILE A 49 -6.36 -3.94 1.21
C ILE A 49 -6.69 -5.44 1.32
N ASN A 50 -7.64 -5.93 0.54
CA ASN A 50 -8.17 -7.28 0.70
C ASN A 50 -7.21 -8.36 0.20
N ARG A 51 -6.43 -8.09 -0.86
CA ARG A 51 -5.59 -9.12 -1.50
C ARG A 51 -4.16 -9.13 -0.96
N ILE A 52 -3.67 -8.00 -0.46
CA ILE A 52 -2.27 -7.82 -0.08
C ILE A 52 -2.17 -7.48 1.41
N LEU A 53 -2.73 -6.34 1.83
CA LEU A 53 -2.48 -5.83 3.19
C LEU A 53 -3.03 -6.75 4.27
N ASN A 54 -4.30 -7.16 4.15
CA ASN A 54 -4.93 -8.07 5.09
C ASN A 54 -4.31 -9.48 5.06
N LYS A 55 -3.84 -9.94 3.90
CA LYS A 55 -3.20 -11.25 3.73
C LYS A 55 -1.85 -11.33 4.44
N HIS A 56 -1.12 -10.21 4.47
CA HIS A 56 0.23 -10.12 5.02
C HIS A 56 0.29 -9.34 6.34
N ASN A 57 -0.86 -9.02 6.94
CA ASN A 57 -1.01 -8.29 8.20
C ASN A 57 -0.32 -6.91 8.22
N TYR A 58 -0.38 -6.16 7.12
CA TYR A 58 0.07 -4.76 7.11
C TYR A 58 -0.99 -3.84 7.72
N THR A 59 -0.57 -2.81 8.44
CA THR A 59 -1.45 -1.73 8.91
C THR A 59 -1.55 -0.68 7.82
N TYR A 60 -2.70 -0.03 7.69
CA TYR A 60 -2.87 1.10 6.78
C TYR A 60 -3.76 2.20 7.35
N TYR A 61 -3.59 3.41 6.80
CA TYR A 61 -4.39 4.59 7.12
C TYR A 61 -4.67 5.40 5.84
N ILE A 62 -5.94 5.73 5.60
CA ILE A 62 -6.38 6.60 4.50
C ILE A 62 -6.69 7.98 5.08
N PRO A 63 -5.92 9.04 4.76
CA PRO A 63 -6.16 10.35 5.34
C PRO A 63 -7.44 11.00 4.80
N GLU A 64 -8.24 11.61 5.70
CA GLU A 64 -9.49 12.28 5.32
C GLU A 64 -9.26 13.47 4.36
N TYR A 65 -8.14 14.18 4.54
CA TYR A 65 -7.77 15.32 3.70
C TYR A 65 -7.27 14.92 2.30
N ASN A 66 -6.94 13.64 2.09
CA ASN A 66 -6.55 13.11 0.78
C ASN A 66 -6.93 11.63 0.63
N ARG A 67 -8.16 11.39 0.18
CA ARG A 67 -8.67 10.03 -0.03
C ARG A 67 -8.02 9.31 -1.21
N GLY A 68 -7.14 9.97 -1.96
CA GLY A 68 -6.44 9.42 -3.11
C GLY A 68 -5.13 8.74 -2.77
N MET A 69 -4.82 8.62 -1.48
CA MET A 69 -3.59 8.00 -0.98
C MET A 69 -3.86 7.13 0.25
N MET A 70 -2.89 6.27 0.57
CA MET A 70 -2.87 5.46 1.79
C MET A 70 -1.45 5.44 2.37
N TYR A 71 -1.35 5.45 3.69
CA TYR A 71 -0.11 5.11 4.40
C TYR A 71 -0.15 3.64 4.79
N ILE A 72 0.97 2.92 4.61
CA ILE A 72 1.10 1.50 4.92
C ILE A 72 2.34 1.31 5.81
N THR A 73 2.18 0.54 6.90
CA THR A 73 3.27 0.20 7.82
C THR A 73 3.26 -1.27 8.19
N ASP A 74 4.39 -1.77 8.69
CA ASP A 74 4.47 -3.12 9.25
C ASP A 74 3.60 -3.25 10.50
N SER A 75 2.92 -4.39 10.66
CA SER A 75 2.31 -4.79 11.94
C SER A 75 3.12 -5.94 12.53
N LYS A 76 4.32 -5.65 13.02
CA LYS A 76 5.00 -6.54 13.95
C LYS A 76 5.15 -5.80 15.26
N ILE A 77 4.14 -5.93 16.12
CA ILE A 77 4.31 -5.71 17.54
C ILE A 77 5.16 -6.91 18.01
N TYR A 78 6.44 -6.66 18.30
CA TYR A 78 7.32 -7.62 18.96
C TYR A 78 7.08 -7.57 20.48
#